data_AF-A0A6G1RS51-F1
#
_entry.id   AF-A0A6G1RS51-F1
#
_cell.length_a   1.000
_cell.length_b   1.000
_cell.length_c   1.000
_cell.angle_alpha   90.00
_cell.angle_beta   90.00
_cell.angle_gamma   90.00
#
_symmetry.space_group_name_H-M   'P 1'
#
loop_
_entity.id
_entity.type
_entity.pdbx_description
1 polymer ?
#
loop_
_entity_poly.entity_id
_entity_poly.type
_entity_poly.pdbx_seq_one_letter_code
_entity_poly.pdbx_strand_id
1 'polypeptide(L)'
;VELLFSQGLIKVLFATETFSMGVNTPARTVVFDSIHKHDGSSFRPLLPSEYVQMSGRAGRRGLDTTGTVIILCRGAEPPLDELHRVVMGTPPPLQSQFRLTYPMILNLLRAPGPRVEDVMRASFG
;
A
#
# COMPACT_ATOMS: atom_id res chain seq x y z
N VAL A 1 7.11 -7.58 17.26
CA VAL A 1 5.64 -7.76 17.10
C VAL A 1 5.30 -8.67 15.94
N GLU A 2 5.84 -8.42 14.74
CA GLU A 2 5.53 -9.18 13.52
C GLU A 2 5.75 -10.70 13.65
N LEU A 3 6.88 -11.11 14.23
CA LEU A 3 7.20 -12.53 14.48
C LEU A 3 6.17 -13.22 15.38
N LEU A 4 5.72 -12.55 16.43
CA LEU A 4 4.73 -13.11 17.37
C LEU A 4 3.34 -13.20 16.72
N PHE A 5 3.02 -12.28 15.81
CA PHE A 5 1.80 -12.32 15.02
C PHE A 5 1.84 -13.46 13.98
N SER A 6 2.97 -13.64 13.27
CA SER A 6 3.13 -14.74 12.31
C SER A 6 3.11 -16.12 12.98
N GLN A 7 3.63 -16.22 14.20
CA GLN A 7 3.54 -17.43 15.04
C GLN A 7 2.13 -17.66 15.62
N GLY A 8 1.19 -16.72 15.41
CA GLY A 8 -0.19 -16.84 15.88
C GLY A 8 -0.36 -16.63 17.40
N LEU A 9 0.66 -16.11 18.09
CA LEU A 9 0.60 -15.79 19.52
C LEU A 9 -0.22 -14.51 19.77
N ILE A 10 -0.20 -13.58 18.80
CA ILE A 10 -1.03 -12.38 18.81
C ILE A 10 -2.29 -12.65 17.98
N LYS A 11 -3.47 -12.49 18.58
CA LYS A 11 -4.77 -12.69 17.90
C LYS A 11 -5.37 -11.41 17.33
N VAL A 12 -5.03 -10.26 17.92
CA VAL A 12 -5.51 -8.93 17.50
C VAL A 12 -4.31 -8.02 17.39
N LEU A 13 -4.16 -7.37 16.24
CA LEU A 13 -3.10 -6.41 15.96
C LEU A 13 -3.73 -5.14 15.40
N PHE A 14 -3.45 -4.01 16.04
CA PHE A 14 -3.71 -2.68 15.48
C PHE A 14 -2.45 -2.23 14.75
N ALA A 15 -2.59 -1.87 13.48
CA ALA A 15 -1.48 -1.52 12.62
C ALA A 15 -1.83 -0.33 11.71
N THR A 16 -0.80 0.42 11.34
CA THR A 16 -0.88 1.46 10.31
C THR A 16 -0.70 0.85 8.91
N GLU A 17 -1.02 1.63 7.87
CA GLU A 17 -0.91 1.22 6.47
C GLU A 17 0.45 0.60 6.10
N THR A 18 1.54 1.08 6.67
CA THR A 18 2.90 0.57 6.40
C THR A 18 3.06 -0.92 6.71
N PHE A 19 2.25 -1.49 7.60
CA PHE A 19 2.29 -2.93 7.89
C PHE A 19 1.91 -3.80 6.68
N SER A 20 1.02 -3.31 5.81
CA SER A 20 0.67 -4.04 4.58
C SER A 20 1.76 -3.94 3.50
N MET A 21 2.75 -3.05 3.65
CA MET A 21 3.75 -2.71 2.64
C MET A 21 5.07 -3.49 2.72
N GLY A 22 5.22 -4.52 3.57
CA GLY A 22 6.55 -5.14 3.71
C GLY A 22 6.63 -6.55 4.27
N VAL A 23 5.52 -7.15 4.67
CA VAL A 23 5.56 -8.39 5.47
C VAL A 23 4.57 -9.42 4.93
N ASN A 24 4.99 -10.67 4.85
CA ASN A 24 4.13 -11.81 4.52
C ASN A 24 3.42 -12.34 5.76
N THR A 25 2.61 -11.50 6.40
CA THR A 25 1.84 -11.81 7.62
C THR A 25 0.34 -11.83 7.30
N PRO A 26 -0.18 -12.89 6.66
CA PRO A 26 -1.60 -12.99 6.37
C PRO A 26 -2.42 -13.12 7.66
N ALA A 27 -3.51 -12.37 7.74
CA ALA A 27 -4.49 -12.43 8.82
C ALA A 27 -5.74 -13.16 8.33
N ARG A 28 -6.51 -13.80 9.22
CA ARG A 28 -7.81 -14.37 8.83
C ARG A 28 -8.80 -13.28 8.43
N THR A 29 -8.77 -12.17 9.16
CA THR A 29 -9.69 -11.04 9.01
C THR A 29 -8.92 -9.73 9.06
N VAL A 30 -9.25 -8.81 8.16
CA VAL A 30 -8.77 -7.42 8.18
C VAL A 30 -9.95 -6.51 8.51
N VAL A 31 -9.74 -5.58 9.42
CA VAL A 31 -10.76 -4.62 9.85
C VAL A 31 -10.24 -3.21 9.60
N PHE A 32 -10.99 -2.43 8.82
CA PHE A 32 -10.74 -1.02 8.58
C PHE A 32 -11.51 -0.19 9.59
N ASP A 33 -10.79 0.62 10.37
CA ASP A 33 -11.42 1.59 11.28
C ASP A 33 -12.08 2.76 10.54
N SER A 34 -11.50 3.14 9.41
CA SER A 34 -11.95 4.20 8.53
C SER A 34 -11.51 3.94 7.09
N ILE A 35 -12.29 4.44 6.12
CA ILE A 35 -11.91 4.47 4.70
C ILE A 35 -11.24 5.79 4.30
N HIS A 36 -11.00 6.68 5.26
CA HIS A 36 -10.28 7.94 5.08
C HIS A 36 -8.95 7.89 5.80
N LYS A 37 -7.92 8.48 5.18
CA LYS A 37 -6.62 8.69 5.83
C LYS A 37 -6.12 10.11 5.61
N HIS A 38 -5.21 10.54 6.49
CA HIS A 38 -4.47 11.77 6.32
C HIS A 38 -3.21 11.50 5.49
N ASP A 39 -3.06 12.18 4.36
CA ASP A 39 -1.91 12.00 3.45
C ASP A 39 -0.73 12.95 3.73
N GLY A 40 -0.81 13.70 4.83
CA GLY A 40 0.15 14.74 5.20
C GLY A 40 -0.38 16.14 4.92
N SER A 41 -1.37 16.29 4.03
CA SER A 41 -1.98 17.59 3.70
C SER A 41 -3.48 17.63 4.02
N SER A 42 -4.21 16.54 3.75
CA SER A 42 -5.66 16.51 3.93
C SER A 42 -6.16 15.12 4.31
N PHE A 43 -7.36 15.06 4.87
CA PHE A 43 -8.11 13.81 4.97
C PHE A 43 -8.76 13.51 3.63
N ARG A 44 -8.41 12.35 3.05
CA ARG A 44 -8.96 11.88 1.79
C ARG A 44 -9.37 10.41 1.89
N PRO A 45 -10.28 9.93 1.01
CA PRO A 45 -10.52 8.50 0.89
C PRO A 45 -9.25 7.75 0.50
N LEU A 46 -9.19 6.48 0.90
CA LEU A 46 -8.16 5.55 0.46
C LEU A 46 -8.18 5.41 -1.06
N LEU A 47 -7.00 5.30 -1.67
CA LEU A 47 -6.90 4.91 -3.07
C LEU A 47 -7.27 3.43 -3.20
N PRO A 48 -7.80 2.99 -4.37
CA PRO A 48 -8.12 1.58 -4.58
C PRO A 48 -6.91 0.66 -4.39
N SER A 49 -5.71 1.11 -4.78
CA SER A 49 -4.47 0.38 -4.55
C SER A 49 -4.14 0.21 -3.07
N GLU A 50 -4.36 1.23 -2.25
CA GLU A 50 -4.11 1.21 -0.80
C GLU A 50 -5.09 0.23 -0.13
N TYR A 51 -6.37 0.29 -0.51
CA TYR A 51 -7.39 -0.64 -0.04
C TYR A 51 -7.07 -2.08 -0.43
N VAL A 52 -6.73 -2.35 -1.69
CA VAL A 52 -6.39 -3.71 -2.17
C VAL A 52 -5.15 -4.24 -1.45
N GLN A 53 -4.14 -3.40 -1.21
CA GLN A 53 -2.93 -3.81 -0.52
C GLN A 53 -3.19 -4.22 0.94
N MET A 54 -4.03 -3.46 1.65
CA MET A 54 -4.39 -3.77 3.04
C MET A 54 -5.37 -4.95 3.14
N SER A 55 -6.46 -4.91 2.36
CA SER A 55 -7.52 -5.93 2.38
C SER A 55 -7.03 -7.29 1.85
N GLY A 56 -6.09 -7.30 0.91
CA GLY A 56 -5.45 -8.51 0.38
C GLY A 56 -4.61 -9.29 1.41
N ARG A 57 -4.43 -8.76 2.62
CA ARG A 57 -3.84 -9.51 3.75
C ARG A 57 -4.87 -10.39 4.48
N ALA A 58 -6.16 -10.25 4.17
CA ALA A 58 -7.20 -11.12 4.70
C ALA A 58 -7.19 -12.49 3.98
N GLY A 59 -7.31 -13.56 4.76
CA GLY A 59 -7.29 -14.93 4.29
C GLY A 59 -5.89 -15.53 4.31
N ARG A 60 -5.70 -16.60 5.08
CA ARG A 60 -4.45 -17.35 5.11
C ARG A 60 -4.53 -18.52 4.14
N ARG A 61 -3.73 -18.49 3.08
CA ARG A 61 -3.66 -19.54 2.06
C ARG A 61 -3.42 -20.91 2.70
N GLY A 62 -4.31 -21.86 2.42
CA GLY A 62 -4.23 -23.24 2.93
C GLY A 62 -4.79 -23.44 4.35
N LEU A 63 -5.21 -22.38 5.04
CA LEU A 63 -5.84 -22.47 6.37
C LEU A 63 -7.29 -21.97 6.34
N ASP A 64 -7.54 -20.86 5.65
CA ASP A 64 -8.87 -20.26 5.54
C ASP A 64 -9.41 -20.46 4.12
N THR A 65 -10.70 -20.81 3.99
CA THR A 65 -11.38 -20.94 2.69
C THR A 65 -11.64 -19.60 2.02
N THR A 66 -11.83 -18.56 2.83
CA THR A 66 -12.12 -17.19 2.42
C THR A 66 -11.43 -16.21 3.37
N GLY A 67 -11.02 -15.05 2.85
CA GLY A 67 -10.57 -13.92 3.65
C GLY A 67 -11.74 -13.02 4.00
N THR A 68 -11.82 -12.57 5.26
CA THR A 68 -12.89 -11.66 5.69
C THR A 68 -12.35 -10.23 5.80
N VAL A 69 -13.06 -9.28 5.20
CA VAL A 69 -12.74 -7.85 5.31
C VAL A 69 -13.95 -7.12 5.87
N ILE A 70 -13.74 -6.31 6.90
CA ILE A 70 -14.80 -5.55 7.58
C ILE A 70 -14.42 -4.07 7.54
N ILE A 71 -15.38 -3.22 7.17
CA ILE A 71 -15.23 -1.76 7.25
C ILE A 71 -16.14 -1.29 8.39
N LEU A 72 -15.53 -0.69 9.41
CA LEU A 72 -16.28 -0.12 10.53
C LEU A 72 -16.88 1.22 10.10
N CYS A 73 -18.19 1.36 10.32
CA CYS A 73 -18.89 2.61 10.12
C CYS A 73 -19.15 3.25 11.49
N ARG A 74 -18.32 4.23 11.87
CA ARG A 74 -18.55 5.04 13.06
C ARG A 74 -19.36 6.28 12.68
N GLY A 75 -20.66 6.24 12.96
CA GLY A 75 -21.57 7.36 12.68
C GLY A 75 -22.36 7.16 11.39
N ALA A 76 -22.38 8.18 10.52
CA ALA A 76 -23.10 8.13 9.26
C ALA A 76 -22.44 7.14 8.29
N GLU A 77 -23.26 6.41 7.54
CA GLU A 77 -22.79 5.48 6.53
C GLU A 77 -22.05 6.24 5.41
N PRO A 78 -20.90 5.74 4.94
CA PRO A 78 -20.20 6.36 3.83
C PRO A 78 -21.08 6.33 2.57
N PRO A 79 -21.03 7.37 1.72
CA PRO A 79 -21.76 7.36 0.46
C PRO A 79 -21.39 6.13 -0.38
N LEU A 80 -22.39 5.48 -0.99
CA LEU A 80 -22.18 4.25 -1.76
C LEU A 80 -21.15 4.44 -2.90
N ASP A 81 -21.18 5.60 -3.57
CA ASP A 81 -20.27 5.92 -4.66
C ASP A 81 -18.81 5.99 -4.21
N GLU A 82 -18.57 6.49 -3.01
CA GLU A 82 -17.24 6.58 -2.43
C GLU A 82 -16.74 5.19 -2.05
N LEU A 83 -17.58 4.40 -1.36
CA LEU A 83 -17.26 3.02 -1.01
C LEU A 83 -16.98 2.18 -2.25
N HIS A 84 -17.80 2.32 -3.29
CA HIS A 84 -17.60 1.65 -4.57
C HIS A 84 -16.28 2.07 -5.23
N ARG A 85 -15.93 3.35 -5.17
CA ARG A 85 -14.64 3.84 -5.68
C ARG A 85 -13.47 3.25 -4.92
N VAL A 86 -13.53 3.16 -3.60
CA VAL A 86 -12.43 2.60 -2.79
C VAL A 86 -12.28 1.09 -3.01
N VAL A 87 -13.39 0.36 -3.04
CA VAL A 87 -13.38 -1.12 -3.07
C VAL A 87 -13.23 -1.68 -4.49
N MET A 88 -13.94 -1.10 -5.45
CA MET A 88 -14.04 -1.58 -6.84
C MET A 88 -13.36 -0.65 -7.85
N GLY A 89 -12.76 0.46 -7.40
CA GLY A 89 -12.09 1.40 -8.28
C GLY A 89 -10.84 0.82 -8.93
N THR A 90 -10.46 1.39 -10.06
CA THR A 90 -9.23 1.01 -10.75
C THR A 90 -8.02 1.58 -10.00
N PRO A 91 -7.00 0.76 -9.69
CA PRO A 91 -5.74 1.25 -9.13
C PRO A 91 -5.12 2.31 -10.04
N PRO A 92 -4.51 3.37 -9.47
CA PRO A 92 -3.81 4.37 -10.27
C PRO A 92 -2.66 3.73 -11.07
N PRO A 93 -2.37 4.22 -12.29
CA PRO A 93 -1.28 3.70 -13.09
C PRO A 93 0.06 3.92 -12.40
N LEU A 94 1.03 3.05 -12.68
CA LEU A 94 2.40 3.23 -12.24
C LEU A 94 2.96 4.50 -12.89
N GLN A 95 3.40 5.45 -12.06
CA GLN A 95 4.05 6.67 -12.52
C GLN A 95 5.54 6.62 -12.24
N SER A 96 6.35 7.07 -13.20
CA SER A 96 7.77 7.24 -12.99
C SER A 96 8.04 8.19 -11.82
N GLN A 97 8.86 7.75 -10.89
CA GLN A 97 9.40 8.61 -9.83
C GLN A 97 10.86 8.97 -10.11
N PHE A 98 11.34 8.74 -11.34
CA PHE A 98 12.71 9.06 -11.72
C PHE A 98 12.95 10.56 -11.60
N ARG A 99 13.96 10.93 -10.81
CA ARG A 99 14.40 12.31 -10.65
C ARG A 99 15.91 12.35 -10.71
N LEU A 100 16.43 13.28 -11.50
CA LEU A 100 17.85 13.58 -11.49
C LEU A 100 18.20 14.28 -10.19
N THR A 101 19.18 13.73 -9.49
CA THR A 101 19.71 14.28 -8.25
C THR A 101 21.20 14.58 -8.42
N TYR A 102 21.71 15.60 -7.75
CA TYR A 102 23.13 15.97 -7.83
C TYR A 102 24.08 14.79 -7.51
N PRO A 103 23.85 13.98 -6.45
CA PRO A 103 24.72 12.83 -6.16
C PRO A 103 24.72 11.80 -7.30
N MET A 104 23.59 11.59 -7.97
CA MET A 104 23.50 10.70 -9.11
C MET A 104 24.35 11.20 -10.27
N ILE A 105 24.25 12.49 -10.62
CA ILE A 105 25.05 13.10 -11.70
C ILE A 105 26.54 12.96 -11.39
N LEU A 106 26.97 13.30 -10.17
CA LEU A 106 28.37 13.19 -9.77
C LEU A 106 28.89 11.75 -9.81
N ASN A 107 28.06 10.78 -9.39
CA ASN A 107 28.43 9.36 -9.47
C ASN A 107 28.55 8.87 -10.92
N LEU A 108 27.65 9.32 -11.82
CA LEU A 108 27.70 8.96 -13.24
C LEU A 108 28.89 9.59 -13.96
N LEU A 109 29.27 10.82 -13.60
CA LEU A 109 30.48 11.47 -14.14
C LEU A 109 31.78 10.81 -13.67
N ARG A 110 31.78 10.25 -12.45
CA ARG A 110 32.95 9.59 -11.85
C ARG A 110 33.14 8.14 -12.33
N ALA A 111 32.06 7.43 -12.64
CA ALA A 111 32.12 6.03 -13.04
C ALA A 111 32.47 5.88 -14.54
N PRO A 112 33.34 4.94 -14.93
CA PRO A 112 33.49 4.54 -16.34
C PRO A 112 32.24 3.75 -16.74
N GLY A 113 31.18 4.45 -17.10
CA GLY A 113 29.85 3.88 -17.31
C GLY A 113 28.96 4.74 -18.23
N PRO A 114 27.64 4.47 -18.27
CA PRO A 114 26.71 5.21 -19.11
C PRO A 114 26.67 6.68 -18.73
N ARG A 115 26.61 7.56 -19.73
CA ARG A 115 26.51 9.00 -19.49
C ARG A 115 25.10 9.34 -18.99
N VAL A 116 24.96 10.52 -18.40
CA VAL A 116 23.68 10.98 -17.84
C VAL A 116 22.59 10.96 -18.92
N GLU A 117 22.92 11.34 -20.14
CA GLU A 117 22.00 11.37 -21.28
C GLU A 117 21.50 9.96 -21.66
N ASP A 118 22.38 8.97 -21.54
CA ASP A 118 22.04 7.57 -21.86
C ASP A 118 21.07 7.02 -20.81
N VAL A 119 21.27 7.37 -19.53
CA VAL A 119 20.34 7.03 -18.44
C VAL A 119 19.00 7.74 -18.61
N MET A 120 19.00 9.03 -18.95
CA MET A 120 17.75 9.78 -19.19
C MET A 120 16.94 9.19 -20.34
N ARG A 121 17.58 8.75 -21.41
CA ARG A 121 16.90 8.14 -22.57
C ARG A 121 16.31 6.77 -22.25
N ALA A 122 16.95 6.01 -21.37
CA ALA A 122 16.49 4.69 -20.94
C ALA A 122 15.48 4.75 -19.78
N SER A 123 15.35 5.90 -19.10
CA SER A 123 14.38 6.11 -18.02
C SER A 123 12.95 6.10 -18.55
N PHE A 124 12.05 5.53 -17.75
CA PHE A 124 10.61 5.56 -18.00
C PHE A 124 10.10 7.00 -17.84
N GLY A 125 9.61 7.58 -18.94
CA GLY A 125 9.02 8.93 -19.00
C GLY A 125 7.52 8.93 -18.77
#